data_AF-A0A0C4F7M2-F1
#
_entry.id   AF-A0A0C4F7M2-F1
#
_cell.length_a   1.000
_cell.length_b   1.000
_cell.length_c   1.000
_cell.angle_alpha   90.00
_cell.angle_beta   90.00
_cell.angle_gamma   90.00
#
_symmetry.space_group_name_H-M   'P 1'
#
loop_
_entity.id
_entity.type
_entity.pdbx_description
1 polymer ?
#
loop_
_entity_poly.entity_id
_entity_poly.type
_entity_poly.pdbx_seq_one_letter_code
_entity_poly.pdbx_strand_id
1 'polypeptide(L)'
;MKFLIFALAASVLPVIDAAANFKSTCNTVNNQMATLTGSLAQLKATADRLGHAHISSRCSEASQHLGYAQSSWGGISSGFGGFPWQARDSSHASKVQSRMSSCGSSLDWIYSQPEINEYSDYQAPVRNCRRTYSSCQTGCSQVWNWPSPPGYKPKPSQYAGYHRRRRDTGEKVCPNVQETACPISANASGHECIDTQVEITSCGGCESLNEGENCMSIEGADEVGCELGECRVFSALPGFEINETNGRPVPVTY
;
A
#
# COMPACT_ATOMS: atom_id res chain seq x y z
N MET A 1 -8.38 64.19 -19.09
CA MET A 1 -9.04 63.28 -18.13
C MET A 1 -9.15 61.88 -18.77
N LYS A 2 -8.82 60.85 -17.99
CA LYS A 2 -9.04 59.40 -18.23
C LYS A 2 -8.23 58.70 -19.34
N PHE A 3 -7.03 58.26 -18.97
CA PHE A 3 -6.44 57.00 -19.44
C PHE A 3 -6.56 55.95 -18.33
N LEU A 4 -7.46 54.99 -18.51
CA LEU A 4 -7.57 53.70 -17.79
C LEU A 4 -8.20 52.80 -18.89
N ILE A 5 -7.72 51.62 -19.26
CA ILE A 5 -7.19 50.49 -18.52
C ILE A 5 -6.37 49.67 -19.53
N PHE A 6 -5.13 49.32 -19.23
CA PHE A 6 -4.46 48.17 -19.88
C PHE A 6 -3.64 47.40 -18.85
N ALA A 7 -3.63 46.09 -19.06
CA ALA A 7 -2.70 45.09 -18.54
C ALA A 7 -2.96 44.53 -17.12
N LEU A 8 -3.92 43.60 -17.04
CA LEU A 8 -3.87 42.45 -16.12
C LEU A 8 -4.10 41.16 -16.93
N ALA A 9 -3.13 40.75 -17.75
CA ALA A 9 -3.26 39.50 -18.52
C ALA A 9 -1.91 38.87 -18.95
N ALA A 10 -0.81 39.07 -18.21
CA ALA A 10 0.51 38.57 -18.64
C ALA A 10 1.10 37.43 -17.76
N SER A 11 0.49 37.09 -16.62
CA SER A 11 1.02 36.02 -15.75
C SER A 11 0.23 34.70 -15.79
N VAL A 12 -0.88 34.63 -16.54
CA VAL A 12 -1.80 33.48 -16.52
C VAL A 12 -1.50 32.48 -17.66
N LEU A 13 -0.87 32.91 -18.75
CA LEU A 13 -0.66 32.11 -19.96
C LEU A 13 0.26 30.88 -19.75
N PRO A 14 1.45 30.96 -19.11
CA PRO A 14 2.32 29.78 -18.97
C PRO A 14 1.80 28.74 -17.95
N VAL A 15 0.91 29.13 -17.03
CA VAL A 15 0.33 28.22 -16.02
C VAL A 15 -0.82 27.41 -16.63
N ILE A 16 -1.61 28.00 -17.52
CA ILE A 16 -2.69 27.30 -18.23
C ILE A 16 -2.11 26.20 -19.14
N ASP A 17 -1.02 26.49 -19.86
CA ASP A 17 -0.35 25.49 -20.72
C ASP A 17 0.28 24.34 -19.92
N ALA A 18 0.89 24.62 -18.77
CA ALA A 18 1.45 23.58 -17.90
C ALA A 18 0.37 22.65 -17.33
N ALA A 19 -0.79 23.18 -16.93
CA ALA A 19 -1.91 22.40 -16.42
C ALA A 19 -2.55 21.51 -17.49
N ALA A 20 -2.74 22.04 -18.70
CA ALA A 20 -3.28 21.29 -19.83
C ALA A 20 -2.32 20.16 -20.26
N ASN A 21 -1.02 20.45 -20.32
CA ASN A 21 0.02 19.46 -20.63
C ASN A 21 0.09 18.36 -19.56
N PHE A 22 -0.01 18.71 -18.27
CA PHE A 22 -0.03 17.73 -17.18
C PHE A 22 -1.22 16.78 -17.30
N LYS A 23 -2.43 17.32 -17.52
CA LYS A 23 -3.63 16.50 -17.69
C LYS A 23 -3.52 15.57 -18.91
N SER A 24 -2.93 16.06 -19.99
CA SER A 24 -2.63 15.25 -21.18
C SER A 24 -1.68 14.09 -20.83
N THR A 25 -0.58 14.35 -20.12
CA THR A 25 0.35 13.31 -19.63
C THR A 25 -0.37 12.29 -18.74
N CYS A 26 -1.22 12.73 -17.81
CA CYS A 26 -2.02 11.85 -16.96
C CYS A 26 -2.96 10.95 -17.76
N ASN A 27 -3.59 11.48 -18.82
CA ASN A 27 -4.44 10.70 -19.72
C ASN A 27 -3.63 9.67 -20.51
N THR A 28 -2.44 10.05 -20.99
CA THR A 28 -1.52 9.11 -21.64
C THR A 28 -1.18 7.94 -20.72
N VAL A 29 -0.86 8.21 -19.46
CA VAL A 29 -0.57 7.14 -18.48
C VAL A 29 -1.79 6.27 -18.21
N ASN A 30 -2.98 6.86 -18.07
CA ASN A 30 -4.23 6.10 -17.91
C ASN A 30 -4.46 5.12 -19.08
N ASN A 31 -4.25 5.59 -20.31
CA ASN A 31 -4.38 4.76 -21.50
C ASN A 31 -3.31 3.66 -21.56
N GLN A 32 -2.07 3.97 -21.15
CA GLN A 32 -1.00 2.98 -21.04
C GLN A 32 -1.35 1.91 -19.99
N MET A 33 -1.85 2.29 -18.82
CA MET A 33 -2.28 1.34 -17.79
C MET A 33 -3.43 0.46 -18.28
N ALA A 34 -4.42 1.03 -18.98
CA ALA A 34 -5.51 0.24 -19.58
C ALA A 34 -4.98 -0.74 -20.65
N THR A 35 -4.02 -0.30 -21.47
CA THR A 35 -3.36 -1.16 -22.47
C THR A 35 -2.57 -2.28 -21.79
N LEU A 36 -1.95 -2.01 -20.64
CA LEU A 36 -1.23 -3.01 -19.86
C LEU A 36 -2.20 -4.05 -19.29
N THR A 37 -3.37 -3.64 -18.80
CA THR A 37 -4.44 -4.56 -18.39
C THR A 37 -4.79 -5.52 -19.53
N GLY A 38 -4.97 -5.01 -20.75
CA GLY A 38 -5.21 -5.84 -21.93
C GLY A 38 -4.05 -6.79 -22.26
N SER A 39 -2.81 -6.31 -22.13
CA SER A 39 -1.61 -7.13 -22.39
C SER A 39 -1.45 -8.27 -21.36
N LEU A 40 -1.76 -8.00 -20.09
CA LEU A 40 -1.81 -9.02 -19.04
C LEU A 40 -2.91 -10.05 -19.28
N ALA A 41 -4.09 -9.62 -19.74
CA ALA A 41 -5.17 -10.54 -20.09
C ALA A 41 -4.79 -11.44 -21.28
N GLN A 42 -4.09 -10.91 -22.29
CA GLN A 42 -3.56 -11.73 -23.40
C GLN A 42 -2.53 -12.74 -22.92
N LEU A 43 -1.61 -12.34 -22.05
CA LEU A 43 -0.60 -13.23 -21.48
C LEU A 43 -1.25 -14.35 -20.65
N LYS A 44 -2.25 -14.00 -19.84
CA LYS A 44 -3.06 -14.95 -19.07
C LYS A 44 -3.79 -15.93 -20.00
N ALA A 45 -4.43 -15.44 -21.06
CA ALA A 45 -5.17 -16.30 -22.00
C ALA A 45 -4.24 -17.30 -22.72
N THR A 46 -3.01 -16.91 -23.05
CA THR A 46 -2.00 -17.84 -23.56
C THR A 46 -1.66 -18.91 -22.53
N ALA A 47 -1.46 -18.51 -21.27
CA ALA A 47 -1.19 -19.46 -20.18
C ALA A 47 -2.34 -20.42 -19.93
N ASP A 48 -3.59 -19.94 -19.94
CA ASP A 48 -4.78 -20.77 -19.81
C ASP A 48 -4.86 -21.80 -20.95
N ARG A 49 -4.63 -21.37 -22.19
CA ARG A 49 -4.68 -22.25 -23.38
C ARG A 49 -3.61 -23.34 -23.36
N LEU A 50 -2.43 -23.05 -22.82
CA LEU A 50 -1.33 -24.01 -22.70
C LEU A 50 -1.41 -24.85 -21.41
N GLY A 51 -2.36 -24.56 -20.51
CA GLY A 51 -2.51 -25.27 -19.23
C GLY A 51 -1.53 -24.83 -18.14
N HIS A 52 -0.86 -23.68 -18.29
CA HIS A 52 0.14 -23.20 -17.34
C HIS A 52 -0.52 -22.39 -16.21
N ALA A 53 -1.20 -23.09 -15.31
CA ALA A 53 -2.03 -22.49 -14.26
C ALA A 53 -1.26 -21.51 -13.34
N HIS A 54 0.02 -21.78 -13.05
CA HIS A 54 0.84 -20.93 -12.19
C HIS A 54 1.15 -19.57 -12.84
N ILE A 55 1.46 -19.54 -14.14
CA ILE A 55 1.63 -18.28 -14.91
C ILE A 55 0.31 -17.52 -14.99
N SER A 56 -0.80 -18.22 -15.24
CA SER A 56 -2.14 -17.63 -15.29
C SER A 56 -2.55 -16.96 -13.96
N SER A 57 -2.30 -17.65 -12.84
CA SER A 57 -2.53 -17.12 -11.50
C SER A 57 -1.69 -15.85 -11.27
N ARG A 58 -0.40 -15.88 -11.60
CA ARG A 58 0.46 -14.70 -11.45
C ARG A 58 0.06 -13.53 -12.35
N CYS A 59 -0.46 -13.79 -13.56
CA CYS A 59 -1.01 -12.73 -14.41
C CYS A 59 -2.22 -12.05 -13.76
N SER A 60 -3.02 -12.80 -13.00
CA SER A 60 -4.19 -12.28 -12.27
C SER A 60 -3.75 -11.40 -11.10
N GLU A 61 -2.73 -11.81 -10.35
CA GLU A 61 -2.11 -11.01 -9.29
C GLU A 61 -1.52 -9.69 -9.83
N ALA A 62 -0.76 -9.76 -10.93
CA ALA A 62 -0.23 -8.57 -11.60
C ALA A 62 -1.36 -7.61 -12.03
N SER A 63 -2.45 -8.16 -12.57
CA SER A 63 -3.63 -7.37 -12.98
C SER A 63 -4.33 -6.71 -11.80
N GLN A 64 -4.40 -7.38 -10.64
CA GLN A 64 -4.97 -6.83 -9.41
C GLN A 64 -4.14 -5.64 -8.91
N HIS A 65 -2.81 -5.77 -8.89
CA HIS A 65 -1.91 -4.67 -8.53
C HIS A 65 -2.09 -3.46 -9.46
N LEU A 66 -2.16 -3.71 -10.77
CA LEU A 66 -2.42 -2.67 -11.76
C LEU A 66 -3.78 -1.99 -11.54
N GLY A 67 -4.82 -2.74 -11.20
CA GLY A 67 -6.14 -2.20 -10.86
C GLY A 67 -6.09 -1.23 -9.68
N TYR A 68 -5.37 -1.58 -8.60
CA TYR A 68 -5.17 -0.67 -7.47
C TYR A 68 -4.34 0.56 -7.82
N ALA A 69 -3.36 0.43 -8.72
CA ALA A 69 -2.61 1.56 -9.25
C ALA A 69 -3.53 2.49 -10.04
N GLN A 70 -4.38 1.97 -10.94
CA GLN A 70 -5.35 2.73 -11.72
C GLN A 70 -6.33 3.50 -10.84
N SER A 71 -6.89 2.86 -9.80
CA SER A 71 -7.78 3.53 -8.85
C SER A 71 -7.09 4.71 -8.15
N SER A 72 -5.82 4.52 -7.74
CA SER A 72 -5.04 5.60 -7.11
C SER A 72 -4.67 6.70 -8.10
N TRP A 73 -4.42 6.34 -9.37
CA TRP A 73 -4.11 7.27 -10.45
C TRP A 73 -5.25 8.25 -10.76
N GLY A 74 -6.50 7.82 -10.61
CA GLY A 74 -7.66 8.70 -10.75
C GLY A 74 -7.61 9.93 -9.82
N GLY A 75 -7.06 9.78 -8.60
CA GLY A 75 -6.84 10.88 -7.68
C GLY A 75 -5.77 11.87 -8.16
N ILE A 76 -4.74 11.39 -8.86
CA ILE A 76 -3.69 12.24 -9.43
C ILE A 76 -4.24 13.06 -10.60
N SER A 77 -4.93 12.38 -11.51
CA SER A 77 -5.47 12.99 -12.72
C SER A 77 -6.54 14.06 -12.42
N SER A 78 -7.27 13.93 -11.31
CA SER A 78 -8.32 14.88 -10.91
C SER A 78 -7.82 15.95 -9.94
N GLY A 79 -6.87 15.63 -9.06
CA GLY A 79 -6.48 16.50 -7.95
C GLY A 79 -5.37 17.51 -8.24
N PHE A 80 -4.50 17.27 -9.24
CA PHE A 80 -3.23 18.02 -9.36
C PHE A 80 -3.09 18.86 -10.62
N GLY A 81 -4.16 19.03 -11.41
CA GLY A 81 -4.12 19.86 -12.63
C GLY A 81 -3.64 21.30 -12.38
N GLY A 82 -4.02 21.91 -11.26
CA GLY A 82 -3.62 23.28 -10.90
C GLY A 82 -2.22 23.39 -10.29
N PHE A 83 -1.72 22.31 -9.68
CA PHE A 83 -0.40 22.26 -9.04
C PHE A 83 0.33 20.95 -9.36
N PRO A 84 0.69 20.68 -10.64
CA PRO A 84 1.29 19.42 -11.08
C PRO A 84 2.50 18.95 -10.27
N TRP A 85 3.38 19.87 -9.88
CA TRP A 85 4.61 19.58 -9.14
C TRP A 85 4.39 19.04 -7.73
N GLN A 86 3.16 19.11 -7.20
CA GLN A 86 2.78 18.51 -5.91
C GLN A 86 2.31 17.06 -6.04
N ALA A 87 2.03 16.57 -7.26
CA ALA A 87 1.48 15.23 -7.47
C ALA A 87 2.38 14.13 -6.89
N ARG A 88 3.70 14.27 -7.06
CA ARG A 88 4.72 13.31 -6.57
C ARG A 88 4.72 13.10 -5.06
N ASP A 89 4.33 14.11 -4.30
CA ASP A 89 4.37 14.09 -2.83
C ASP A 89 3.03 13.61 -2.24
N SER A 90 2.08 13.24 -3.09
CA SER A 90 0.75 12.79 -2.68
C SER A 90 0.74 11.32 -2.24
N SER A 91 -0.18 10.98 -1.34
CA SER A 91 -0.45 9.58 -0.98
C SER A 91 -0.91 8.73 -2.18
N HIS A 92 -1.54 9.36 -3.18
CA HIS A 92 -1.88 8.69 -4.43
C HIS A 92 -0.63 8.27 -5.21
N ALA A 93 0.40 9.14 -5.29
CA ALA A 93 1.66 8.81 -5.95
C ALA A 93 2.38 7.64 -5.28
N SER A 94 2.48 7.64 -3.95
CA SER A 94 3.11 6.53 -3.22
C SER A 94 2.37 5.21 -3.45
N LYS A 95 1.03 5.22 -3.46
CA LYS A 95 0.22 4.03 -3.76
C LYS A 95 0.44 3.54 -5.19
N VAL A 96 0.46 4.43 -6.18
CA VAL A 96 0.74 4.06 -7.57
C VAL A 96 2.12 3.45 -7.70
N GLN A 97 3.16 4.10 -7.15
CA GLN A 97 4.54 3.61 -7.21
C GLN A 97 4.68 2.22 -6.60
N SER A 98 4.13 2.03 -5.39
CA SER A 98 4.14 0.72 -4.71
C SER A 98 3.43 -0.35 -5.54
N ARG A 99 2.22 -0.08 -6.02
CA ARG A 99 1.44 -1.07 -6.79
C ARG A 99 2.04 -1.37 -8.17
N MET A 100 2.61 -0.37 -8.84
CA MET A 100 3.35 -0.57 -10.10
C MET A 100 4.62 -1.40 -9.87
N SER A 101 5.29 -1.24 -8.72
CA SER A 101 6.43 -2.08 -8.34
C SER A 101 5.99 -3.52 -8.12
N SER A 102 4.91 -3.77 -7.36
CA SER A 102 4.38 -5.12 -7.16
C SER A 102 3.97 -5.79 -8.47
N CYS A 103 3.30 -5.05 -9.36
CA CYS A 103 2.99 -5.53 -10.71
C CYS A 103 4.26 -5.90 -11.50
N GLY A 104 5.32 -5.10 -11.39
CA GLY A 104 6.62 -5.37 -12.01
C GLY A 104 7.25 -6.66 -11.50
N SER A 105 7.27 -6.85 -10.18
CA SER A 105 7.78 -8.09 -9.56
C SER A 105 7.02 -9.33 -10.02
N SER A 106 5.69 -9.25 -10.15
CA SER A 106 4.89 -10.35 -10.71
C SER A 106 5.26 -10.64 -12.17
N LEU A 107 5.49 -9.60 -12.98
CA LEU A 107 5.92 -9.74 -14.38
C LEU A 107 7.31 -10.36 -14.50
N ASP A 108 8.27 -9.91 -13.68
CA ASP A 108 9.63 -10.47 -13.67
C ASP A 108 9.61 -11.96 -13.33
N TRP A 109 8.80 -12.35 -12.35
CA TRP A 109 8.59 -13.76 -12.04
C TRP A 109 7.96 -14.54 -13.19
N ILE A 110 6.97 -13.97 -13.89
CA ILE A 110 6.36 -14.64 -15.06
C ILE A 110 7.44 -14.86 -16.10
N TYR A 111 8.22 -13.82 -16.42
CA TYR A 111 9.24 -13.90 -17.46
C TYR A 111 10.42 -14.80 -17.12
N SER A 112 10.60 -15.17 -15.85
CA SER A 112 11.63 -16.12 -15.42
C SER A 112 11.19 -17.59 -15.55
N GLN A 113 9.91 -17.87 -15.85
CA GLN A 113 9.45 -19.25 -15.98
C GLN A 113 10.00 -19.90 -17.27
N PRO A 114 10.44 -21.17 -17.23
CA PRO A 114 11.02 -21.85 -18.39
C PRO A 114 10.05 -21.91 -19.58
N GLU A 115 8.75 -22.09 -19.30
CA GLU A 115 7.68 -22.20 -20.29
C GLU A 115 7.57 -20.95 -21.18
N ILE A 116 7.95 -19.77 -20.67
CA ILE A 116 7.93 -18.53 -21.44
C ILE A 116 8.89 -18.58 -22.63
N ASN A 117 10.01 -19.29 -22.49
CA ASN A 117 11.01 -19.40 -23.56
C ASN A 117 10.80 -20.65 -24.42
N GLU A 118 10.22 -21.70 -23.86
CA GLU A 118 9.98 -22.96 -24.58
C GLU A 118 8.81 -22.88 -25.57
N TYR A 119 7.77 -22.09 -25.26
CA TYR A 119 6.58 -21.99 -26.10
C TYR A 119 6.55 -20.68 -26.89
N SER A 120 6.63 -20.79 -28.22
CA SER A 120 6.62 -19.62 -29.12
C SER A 120 5.37 -18.74 -28.98
N ASP A 121 4.26 -19.31 -28.53
CA ASP A 121 2.99 -18.64 -28.25
C ASP A 121 3.11 -17.49 -27.24
N TYR A 122 4.11 -17.51 -26.35
CA TYR A 122 4.36 -16.44 -25.38
C TYR A 122 5.10 -15.24 -25.98
N GLN A 123 5.78 -15.38 -27.12
CA GLN A 123 6.68 -14.34 -27.64
C GLN A 123 5.99 -12.99 -27.85
N ALA A 124 4.83 -12.98 -28.52
CA ALA A 124 4.10 -11.75 -28.78
C ALA A 124 3.45 -11.16 -27.52
N PRO A 125 2.69 -11.92 -26.70
CA PRO A 125 2.13 -11.42 -25.44
C PRO A 125 3.18 -10.86 -24.48
N VAL A 126 4.31 -11.55 -24.29
CA VAL A 126 5.40 -11.09 -23.41
C VAL A 126 6.03 -9.81 -23.92
N ARG A 127 6.35 -9.73 -25.22
CA ARG A 127 6.93 -8.51 -25.82
C ARG A 127 5.99 -7.31 -25.67
N ASN A 128 4.70 -7.49 -25.94
CA ASN A 128 3.70 -6.43 -25.81
C ASN A 128 3.54 -5.98 -24.36
N CYS A 129 3.49 -6.94 -23.42
CA CYS A 129 3.37 -6.66 -21.99
C CYS A 129 4.59 -5.88 -21.46
N ARG A 130 5.81 -6.33 -21.78
CA ARG A 130 7.06 -5.63 -21.41
C ARG A 130 7.10 -4.20 -21.93
N ARG A 131 6.80 -4.00 -23.22
CA ARG A 131 6.79 -2.67 -23.85
C ARG A 131 5.77 -1.75 -23.17
N THR A 132 4.57 -2.26 -22.90
CA THR A 132 3.50 -1.46 -22.31
C THR A 132 3.79 -1.13 -20.85
N TYR A 133 4.33 -2.07 -20.07
CA TYR A 133 4.77 -1.83 -18.70
C TYR A 133 5.86 -0.77 -18.62
N SER A 134 6.90 -0.87 -19.47
CA SER A 134 7.95 0.15 -19.57
C SER A 134 7.40 1.53 -19.98
N SER A 135 6.40 1.55 -20.86
CA SER A 135 5.72 2.80 -21.24
C SER A 135 4.98 3.41 -20.05
N CYS A 136 4.27 2.59 -19.25
CA CYS A 136 3.62 3.04 -18.01
C CYS A 136 4.63 3.60 -17.01
N GLN A 137 5.75 2.91 -16.77
CA GLN A 137 6.80 3.38 -15.87
C GLN A 137 7.35 4.74 -16.32
N THR A 138 7.65 4.87 -17.61
CA THR A 138 8.15 6.12 -18.19
C THR A 138 7.13 7.25 -18.03
N GLY A 139 5.86 7.00 -18.36
CA GLY A 139 4.79 7.99 -18.22
C GLY A 139 4.55 8.40 -16.77
N CYS A 140 4.55 7.45 -15.83
CA CYS A 140 4.49 7.74 -14.40
C CYS A 140 5.67 8.62 -13.98
N SER A 141 6.90 8.31 -14.40
CA SER A 141 8.08 9.12 -14.08
C SER A 141 8.01 10.53 -14.65
N GLN A 142 7.37 10.76 -15.80
CA GLN A 142 7.14 12.10 -16.32
C GLN A 142 6.23 12.93 -15.40
N VAL A 143 5.19 12.31 -14.84
CA VAL A 143 4.31 12.95 -13.85
C VAL A 143 5.06 13.24 -12.54
N TRP A 144 5.90 12.31 -12.08
CA TRP A 144 6.67 12.50 -10.85
C TRP A 144 7.75 13.58 -10.96
N ASN A 145 8.34 13.71 -12.14
CA ASN A 145 9.42 14.67 -12.41
C ASN A 145 8.89 16.01 -12.93
N TRP A 146 7.60 16.30 -12.73
CA TRP A 146 7.02 17.53 -13.22
C TRP A 146 7.72 18.76 -12.60
N PRO A 147 8.15 19.75 -13.42
CA PRO A 147 8.91 20.88 -12.92
C PRO A 147 8.06 21.79 -12.03
N SER A 148 8.67 22.28 -10.94
CA SER A 148 8.07 23.30 -10.08
C SER A 148 8.42 24.73 -10.56
N PRO A 149 7.55 25.73 -10.33
CA PRO A 149 7.86 27.12 -10.64
C PRO A 149 9.12 27.64 -9.94
N PRO A 150 9.86 28.60 -10.52
CA PRO A 150 11.00 29.24 -9.87
C PRO A 150 10.63 29.81 -8.50
N GLY A 151 11.44 29.52 -7.48
CA GLY A 151 11.18 29.97 -6.11
C GLY A 151 10.17 29.11 -5.34
N TYR A 152 9.58 28.08 -5.96
CA TYR A 152 8.90 27.03 -5.21
C TYR A 152 9.94 26.29 -4.36
N LYS A 153 10.00 26.67 -3.09
CA LYS A 153 10.63 25.85 -2.08
C LYS A 153 9.52 24.93 -1.60
N PRO A 154 9.56 23.61 -1.91
CA PRO A 154 8.72 22.70 -1.16
C PRO A 154 8.98 23.02 0.30
N LYS A 155 7.92 23.29 1.06
CA LYS A 155 8.10 23.29 2.51
C LYS A 155 8.74 21.93 2.77
N PRO A 156 9.96 21.84 3.36
CA PRO A 156 10.44 20.55 3.86
C PRO A 156 9.25 19.99 4.59
N SER A 157 8.86 18.73 4.32
CA SER A 157 7.71 18.11 4.96
C SER A 157 7.81 18.57 6.39
N GLN A 158 6.95 19.52 6.75
CA GLN A 158 6.97 19.94 8.10
C GLN A 158 6.44 18.63 8.68
N TYR A 159 7.31 17.91 9.36
CA TYR A 159 7.02 17.54 10.73
C TYR A 159 6.62 18.83 11.48
N ALA A 160 5.59 19.53 11.00
CA ALA A 160 4.43 19.84 11.76
C ALA A 160 4.12 18.48 12.33
N GLY A 161 4.71 18.25 13.50
CA GLY A 161 3.99 17.60 14.56
C GLY A 161 2.59 18.10 14.35
N TYR A 162 1.74 17.20 13.90
CA TYR A 162 0.33 17.36 14.11
C TYR A 162 0.24 17.50 15.62
N HIS A 163 0.37 18.73 16.12
CA HIS A 163 -0.60 19.24 17.04
C HIS A 163 -1.91 19.02 16.31
N ARG A 164 -2.42 17.78 16.41
CA ARG A 164 -3.85 17.52 16.35
C ARG A 164 -4.35 18.62 17.26
N ARG A 165 -4.95 19.65 16.67
CA ARG A 165 -5.88 20.46 17.45
C ARG A 165 -6.70 19.41 18.15
N ARG A 166 -6.68 19.45 19.49
CA ARG A 166 -7.68 18.79 20.30
C ARG A 166 -9.01 19.18 19.68
N ARG A 167 -9.50 18.37 18.74
CA ARG A 167 -10.92 18.28 18.51
C ARG A 167 -11.32 17.41 19.66
N ASP A 168 -11.64 18.12 20.74
CA ASP A 168 -12.33 17.64 21.91
C ASP A 168 -13.75 17.28 21.47
N THR A 169 -13.82 16.27 20.61
CA THR A 169 -15.03 15.54 20.25
C THR A 169 -14.57 14.10 20.39
N GLY A 170 -15.01 13.43 21.46
CA GLY A 170 -14.63 12.06 21.81
C GLY A 170 -14.94 11.05 20.69
N GLU A 171 -14.08 11.04 19.68
CA GLU A 171 -14.21 10.30 18.45
C GLU A 171 -13.27 9.12 18.52
N LYS A 172 -13.86 7.93 18.44
CA LYS A 172 -13.25 6.62 18.65
C LYS A 172 -11.92 6.51 17.88
N VAL A 173 -10.84 6.20 18.60
CA VAL A 173 -9.48 6.11 18.04
C VAL A 173 -9.38 4.96 17.02
N CYS A 174 -10.16 3.90 17.21
CA CYS A 174 -10.32 2.79 16.28
C CYS A 174 -11.68 2.84 15.54
N PRO A 175 -11.74 2.44 14.26
CA PRO A 175 -12.99 2.36 13.51
C PRO A 175 -14.00 1.38 14.13
N ASN A 176 -13.50 0.29 14.73
CA ASN A 176 -14.29 -0.68 15.47
C ASN A 176 -14.33 -0.34 16.96
N VAL A 177 -15.50 -0.48 17.58
CA VAL A 177 -15.70 -0.24 19.02
C VAL A 177 -15.16 -1.36 19.90
N GLN A 178 -14.93 -2.55 19.32
CA GLN A 178 -14.38 -3.71 20.01
C GLN A 178 -12.84 -3.72 19.98
N GLU A 179 -12.22 -2.83 19.19
CA GLU A 179 -10.78 -2.73 19.09
C GLU A 179 -10.22 -1.66 20.03
N THR A 180 -9.08 -1.98 20.63
CA THR A 180 -8.26 -1.08 21.43
C THR A 180 -7.14 -0.50 20.57
N ALA A 181 -6.91 0.80 20.69
CA ALA A 181 -5.83 1.48 19.98
C ALA A 181 -4.50 1.29 20.71
N CYS A 182 -3.77 0.23 20.34
CA CYS A 182 -2.50 -0.10 20.96
C CYS A 182 -1.32 0.54 20.24
N PRO A 183 -0.40 1.23 20.94
CA PRO A 183 0.82 1.72 20.31
C PRO A 183 1.60 0.59 19.64
N ILE A 184 2.15 0.83 18.45
CA ILE A 184 2.95 -0.19 17.73
C ILE A 184 4.24 -0.54 18.51
N SER A 185 4.72 0.37 19.35
CA SER A 185 5.75 0.15 20.36
C SER A 185 5.64 1.23 21.44
N ALA A 186 6.30 1.04 22.58
CA ALA A 186 6.28 2.00 23.69
C ALA A 186 6.64 3.45 23.28
N ASN A 187 7.45 3.61 22.22
CA ASN A 187 7.90 4.92 21.72
C ASN A 187 7.32 5.28 20.33
N ALA A 188 6.36 4.50 19.82
CA ALA A 188 5.76 4.77 18.52
C ALA A 188 4.78 5.95 18.59
N SER A 189 4.79 6.78 17.55
CA SER A 189 3.77 7.82 17.33
C SER A 189 2.48 7.30 16.69
N GLY A 190 2.39 5.98 16.45
CA GLY A 190 1.29 5.32 15.75
C GLY A 190 0.71 4.19 16.60
N HIS A 191 -0.56 3.89 16.33
CA HIS A 191 -1.30 2.82 16.99
C HIS A 191 -1.83 1.84 15.95
N GLU A 192 -1.90 0.57 16.33
CA GLU A 192 -2.70 -0.44 15.68
C GLU A 192 -4.02 -0.64 16.44
N CYS A 193 -5.06 -1.03 15.71
CA CYS A 193 -6.35 -1.32 16.30
C CYS A 193 -6.48 -2.84 16.39
N ILE A 194 -6.53 -3.34 17.63
CA ILE A 194 -6.53 -4.77 17.91
C ILE A 194 -7.66 -5.12 18.87
N ASP A 195 -8.29 -6.27 18.66
CA ASP A 195 -9.27 -6.80 19.61
C ASP A 195 -8.52 -7.55 20.72
N THR A 196 -8.28 -6.88 21.84
CA THR A 196 -7.55 -7.42 22.99
C THR A 196 -8.30 -8.56 23.69
N GLN A 197 -9.53 -8.86 23.29
CA GLN A 197 -10.27 -10.01 23.82
C GLN A 197 -9.86 -11.33 23.16
N VAL A 198 -9.24 -11.27 21.97
CA VAL A 198 -8.91 -12.46 21.16
C VAL A 198 -7.51 -12.43 20.54
N GLU A 199 -6.83 -11.28 20.55
CA GLU A 199 -5.48 -11.16 20.00
C GLU A 199 -4.42 -11.78 20.92
N ILE A 200 -3.66 -12.74 20.40
CA ILE A 200 -2.73 -13.57 21.18
C ILE A 200 -1.45 -12.82 21.57
N THR A 201 -1.06 -11.77 20.83
CA THR A 201 0.15 -10.97 21.15
C THR A 201 -0.12 -9.76 22.04
N SER A 202 -1.37 -9.51 22.41
CA SER A 202 -1.79 -8.37 23.23
C SER A 202 -3.11 -8.69 23.92
N CYS A 203 -3.12 -9.84 24.59
CA CYS A 203 -4.30 -10.36 25.25
C CYS A 203 -4.58 -9.57 26.53
N GLY A 204 -5.81 -9.11 26.70
CA GLY A 204 -6.24 -8.34 27.88
C GLY A 204 -5.85 -6.86 27.86
N GLY A 205 -4.99 -6.43 26.93
CA GLY A 205 -4.53 -5.05 26.84
C GLY A 205 -3.34 -4.90 25.89
N CYS A 206 -2.88 -3.67 25.70
CA CYS A 206 -1.76 -3.39 24.81
C CYS A 206 -0.44 -3.91 25.41
N GLU A 207 0.18 -4.90 24.77
CA GLU A 207 1.47 -5.45 25.24
C GLU A 207 2.57 -4.38 25.23
N SER A 208 2.56 -3.49 24.23
CA SER A 208 3.52 -2.38 24.12
C SER A 208 3.46 -1.36 25.26
N LEU A 209 2.38 -1.37 26.04
CA LEU A 209 2.18 -0.57 27.26
C LEU A 209 2.33 -1.40 28.54
N ASN A 210 2.57 -2.71 28.43
CA ASN A 210 2.48 -3.69 29.51
C ASN A 210 1.08 -3.73 30.17
N GLU A 211 0.02 -3.45 29.41
CA GLU A 211 -1.37 -3.52 29.88
C GLU A 211 -2.00 -4.89 29.58
N GLY A 212 -1.41 -5.65 28.67
CA GLY A 212 -1.79 -7.03 28.34
C GLY A 212 -0.57 -7.91 28.14
N GLU A 213 -0.82 -9.16 27.78
CA GLU A 213 0.19 -10.21 27.71
C GLU A 213 0.29 -10.79 26.31
N ASN A 214 1.53 -11.03 25.86
CA ASN A 214 1.77 -11.86 24.67
C ASN A 214 1.74 -13.34 25.09
N CYS A 215 0.64 -14.03 24.83
CA CYS A 215 0.46 -15.43 25.22
C CYS A 215 1.49 -16.35 24.57
N MET A 216 2.08 -15.98 23.43
CA MET A 216 3.15 -16.77 22.80
C MET A 216 4.48 -16.71 23.56
N SER A 217 4.62 -15.77 24.52
CA SER A 217 5.83 -15.62 25.34
C SER A 217 5.75 -16.38 26.66
N ILE A 218 4.69 -17.15 26.90
CA ILE A 218 4.51 -17.95 28.11
C ILE A 218 5.51 -19.11 28.09
N GLU A 219 6.40 -19.13 29.08
CA GLU A 219 7.40 -20.19 29.22
C GLU A 219 6.74 -21.56 29.39
N GLY A 220 7.24 -22.56 28.64
CA GLY A 220 6.78 -23.94 28.72
C GLY A 220 5.42 -24.20 28.04
N ALA A 221 4.78 -23.19 27.44
CA ALA A 221 3.54 -23.38 26.69
C ALA A 221 3.82 -23.84 25.26
N ASP A 222 2.99 -24.74 24.73
CA ASP A 222 3.08 -25.24 23.36
C ASP A 222 1.94 -24.65 22.50
N GLU A 223 0.69 -24.82 22.95
CA GLU A 223 -0.49 -24.21 22.33
C GLU A 223 -1.16 -23.21 23.29
N VAL A 224 -1.40 -22.00 22.79
CA VAL A 224 -1.96 -20.88 23.56
C VAL A 224 -3.04 -20.15 22.78
N GLY A 225 -3.95 -19.49 23.49
CA GLY A 225 -4.95 -18.60 22.92
C GLY A 225 -5.26 -17.43 23.86
N CYS A 226 -6.01 -16.47 23.33
CA CYS A 226 -6.59 -15.38 24.11
C CYS A 226 -8.11 -15.54 24.13
N GLU A 227 -8.69 -15.64 25.33
CA GLU A 227 -10.13 -15.76 25.51
C GLU A 227 -10.60 -14.72 26.52
N LEU A 228 -11.48 -13.81 26.09
CA LEU A 228 -12.06 -12.76 26.93
C LEU A 228 -10.99 -11.89 27.62
N GLY A 229 -9.86 -11.68 26.93
CA GLY A 229 -8.73 -10.90 27.44
C GLY A 229 -7.83 -11.64 28.43
N GLU A 230 -7.95 -12.96 28.54
CA GLU A 230 -7.07 -13.80 29.36
C GLU A 230 -6.31 -14.81 28.50
N CYS A 231 -5.00 -14.94 28.72
CA CYS A 231 -4.22 -16.00 28.08
C CYS A 231 -4.66 -17.37 28.61
N ARG A 232 -5.01 -18.27 27.69
CA ARG A 232 -5.31 -19.68 27.95
C ARG A 232 -4.19 -20.54 27.37
N VAL A 233 -3.66 -21.45 28.18
CA VAL A 233 -2.69 -22.45 27.73
C VAL A 233 -3.43 -23.77 27.54
N PHE A 234 -3.43 -24.29 26.32
CA PHE A 234 -4.12 -25.53 25.96
C PHE A 234 -3.21 -26.75 26.09
N SER A 235 -1.91 -26.58 25.83
CA SER A 235 -0.90 -27.63 26.00
C SER A 235 0.45 -27.06 26.47
N ALA A 236 1.23 -27.88 27.15
CA ALA A 236 2.57 -27.56 27.61
C ALA A 236 3.63 -28.37 26.85
N LEU A 237 4.83 -27.81 26.70
CA LEU A 237 5.98 -28.48 26.10
C LEU A 237 6.46 -29.66 26.94
N PRO A 238 7.17 -30.64 26.36
CA PRO A 238 7.77 -31.73 27.11
C PRO A 238 8.64 -31.24 28.27
N GLY A 239 8.42 -31.81 29.47
CA GLY A 239 9.11 -31.38 30.69
C GLY A 239 8.35 -30.32 31.51
N PHE A 240 7.18 -29.88 31.03
CA PHE A 240 6.28 -29.00 31.75
C PHE A 240 4.90 -29.65 31.93
N GLU A 241 4.21 -29.29 33.01
CA GLU A 241 2.81 -29.64 33.28
C GLU A 241 1.98 -28.37 33.53
N ILE A 242 0.71 -28.36 33.14
CA ILE A 242 -0.17 -27.21 33.38
C ILE A 242 -0.58 -27.22 34.85
N ASN A 243 -0.23 -26.17 35.59
CA ASN A 243 -0.67 -25.98 36.96
C ASN A 243 -2.16 -25.64 36.99
N GLU A 244 -2.97 -26.50 37.61
CA GLU A 244 -4.44 -26.34 37.66
C GLU A 244 -4.90 -25.08 38.42
N THR A 245 -4.06 -24.51 39.28
CA THR A 245 -4.41 -23.33 40.09
C THR A 245 -4.36 -22.04 39.27
N ASN A 246 -3.39 -21.90 38.36
CA ASN A 246 -3.18 -20.66 37.60
C ASN A 246 -3.21 -20.86 36.07
N GLY A 247 -3.39 -22.09 35.59
CA GLY A 247 -3.45 -22.43 34.17
C GLY A 247 -2.13 -22.24 33.42
N ARG A 248 -0.98 -22.17 34.12
CA ARG A 248 0.34 -21.93 33.52
C ARG A 248 1.23 -23.17 33.59
N PRO A 249 2.11 -23.38 32.58
CA PRO A 249 3.10 -24.44 32.62
C PRO A 249 4.08 -24.26 33.80
N VAL A 250 4.38 -25.35 34.48
CA VAL A 250 5.45 -25.44 35.48
C VAL A 250 6.34 -26.64 35.15
N PRO A 251 7.67 -26.57 35.40
CA PRO A 251 8.55 -27.71 35.17
C PRO A 251 8.12 -28.92 36.02
N VAL A 252 8.10 -30.11 35.40
CA VAL A 252 7.87 -31.37 36.13
C VAL A 252 9.07 -31.60 37.05
N THR A 253 8.83 -31.70 38.36
CA THR A 253 9.87 -32.02 39.35
C THR A 253 9.85 -33.53 39.63
N TYR A 254 11.01 -34.18 39.49
CA TYR A 254 11.22 -35.60 39.81
C TYR A 254 11.82 -35.78 41.21
#